data_AF-F2LPA1-F1
#
_entry.id   AF-F2LPA1-F1
#
_cell.length_a   1.000
_cell.length_b   1.000
_cell.length_c   1.000
_cell.angle_alpha   90.00
_cell.angle_beta   90.00
_cell.angle_gamma   90.00
#
_symmetry.space_group_name_H-M   'P 1'
#
loop_
_entity.id
_entity.type
_entity.pdbx_description
1 polymer ?
#
loop_
_entity_poly.entity_id
_entity_poly.type
_entity_poly.pdbx_seq_one_letter_code
_entity_poly.pdbx_strand_id
1 'polypeptide(L)'
;MADRFRATPKRSLSWPVLPDHSCMAAKRFIVDARVAPAFLAKFTEAFERVVMGDPMDDRTTLGPLSSIAARDNLAGQVERAVARGARVHLGGRAVSGPGAFHEPTILTGVRRDNPACFEEFFGTVAQIHVVNGDEEAVALANDSRYGLASSIFSTDIDRAKRVGARIETGAVWINTMTSSAPELPFGGVKRSGYGRELSELGIRELINHQLVLVGKAA
;
A
#
# COMPACT_ATOMS: atom_id res chain seq x y z
N MET A 1 -0.13 -18.57 7.73
CA MET A 1 0.01 -18.59 9.19
C MET A 1 -1.32 -18.15 9.79
N ALA A 2 -2.04 -19.06 10.46
CA ALA A 2 -3.35 -18.76 11.03
C ALA A 2 -3.30 -18.29 12.50
N ASP A 3 -2.13 -18.33 13.16
CA ASP A 3 -2.14 -18.53 14.62
C ASP A 3 -1.32 -17.56 15.49
N ARG A 4 -1.01 -16.35 15.02
CA ARG A 4 -0.50 -15.27 15.89
C ARG A 4 -1.12 -13.89 15.63
N PHE A 5 -2.44 -13.86 15.44
CA PHE A 5 -3.26 -12.65 15.48
C PHE A 5 -3.84 -12.42 16.88
N ARG A 6 -3.03 -12.52 17.93
CA ARG A 6 -3.48 -12.23 19.30
C ARG A 6 -3.42 -10.72 19.55
N ALA A 7 -4.58 -10.17 19.89
CA ALA A 7 -4.80 -8.80 20.31
C ALA A 7 -3.92 -8.44 21.51
N THR A 8 -3.14 -7.37 21.37
CA THR A 8 -2.58 -6.62 22.51
C THR A 8 -3.58 -5.54 22.89
N PRO A 9 -3.95 -5.41 24.18
CA PRO A 9 -4.92 -4.42 24.61
C PRO A 9 -4.24 -3.07 24.84
N LYS A 10 -4.89 -2.01 24.35
CA LYS A 10 -4.65 -0.56 24.55
C LYS A 10 -3.84 0.15 23.46
N ARG A 11 -4.60 0.96 22.71
CA ARG A 11 -4.22 2.01 21.74
C ARG A 11 -3.66 1.53 20.38
N SER A 12 -4.61 1.39 19.46
CA SER A 12 -4.51 1.65 18.01
C SER A 12 -3.30 1.06 17.28
N LEU A 13 -3.40 -0.21 16.88
CA LEU A 13 -2.98 -0.71 15.56
C LEU A 13 -3.54 -2.14 15.42
N SER A 14 -4.87 -2.26 15.36
CA SER A 14 -5.54 -3.55 15.17
C SER A 14 -5.79 -3.78 13.68
N TRP A 15 -5.13 -4.80 13.11
CA TRP A 15 -5.28 -5.27 11.72
C TRP A 15 -4.73 -4.29 10.66
N PRO A 16 -4.22 -4.73 9.48
CA PRO A 16 -3.68 -3.78 8.52
C PRO A 16 -4.73 -2.74 8.15
N VAL A 17 -4.38 -1.46 8.33
CA VAL A 17 -5.12 -0.31 7.84
C VAL A 17 -5.49 -0.61 6.39
N LEU A 18 -6.79 -0.52 6.11
CA LEU A 18 -7.34 -0.72 4.78
C LEU A 18 -6.59 0.21 3.80
N PRO A 19 -6.48 -0.13 2.52
CA PRO A 19 -6.04 0.85 1.53
C PRO A 19 -6.84 2.13 1.73
N ASP A 20 -6.16 3.25 1.88
CA ASP A 20 -6.79 4.55 2.09
C ASP A 20 -6.32 5.51 0.99
N HIS A 21 -6.67 6.77 1.16
CA HIS A 21 -6.20 7.90 0.37
C HIS A 21 -4.75 8.35 0.66
N SER A 22 -3.86 7.44 1.09
CA SER A 22 -2.42 7.69 1.28
C SER A 22 -1.58 7.09 0.16
N CYS A 23 -0.49 7.79 -0.21
CA CYS A 23 0.53 7.28 -1.12
C CYS A 23 1.31 6.09 -0.52
N MET A 24 1.41 5.99 0.81
CA MET A 24 2.09 4.88 1.49
C MET A 24 1.22 3.64 1.63
N ALA A 25 -0.10 3.76 1.54
CA ALA A 25 -0.97 2.64 1.84
C ALA A 25 -0.87 1.54 0.79
N ALA A 26 -0.87 0.29 1.27
CA ALA A 26 -0.74 -0.89 0.43
C ALA A 26 -1.95 -1.01 -0.50
N LYS A 27 -1.72 -1.00 -1.82
CA LYS A 27 -2.76 -1.25 -2.83
C LYS A 27 -2.71 -2.68 -3.37
N ARG A 28 -1.50 -3.26 -3.40
CA ARG A 28 -1.23 -4.62 -3.90
C ARG A 28 -0.85 -5.52 -2.73
N PHE A 29 -1.65 -6.54 -2.49
CA PHE A 29 -1.40 -7.58 -1.49
C PHE A 29 -0.93 -8.82 -2.23
N ILE A 30 0.36 -9.13 -2.11
CA ILE A 30 0.99 -10.29 -2.72
C ILE A 30 1.06 -11.39 -1.66
N VAL A 31 0.30 -12.46 -1.87
CA VAL A 31 0.02 -13.46 -0.84
C VAL A 31 0.45 -14.83 -1.32
N ASP A 32 1.22 -15.55 -0.51
CA ASP A 32 1.63 -16.91 -0.81
C ASP A 32 0.41 -17.85 -0.89
N ALA A 33 0.36 -18.70 -1.91
CA ALA A 33 -0.75 -19.61 -2.20
C ALA A 33 -1.16 -20.48 -0.99
N ARG A 34 -0.21 -20.85 -0.11
CA ARG A 34 -0.47 -21.65 1.09
C ARG A 34 -1.33 -20.94 2.12
N VAL A 35 -1.40 -19.61 2.08
CA VAL A 35 -2.13 -18.79 3.06
C VAL A 35 -3.22 -17.93 2.44
N ALA A 36 -3.27 -17.85 1.11
CA ALA A 36 -4.21 -17.00 0.38
C ALA A 36 -5.69 -17.24 0.74
N PRO A 37 -6.21 -18.48 0.89
CA PRO A 37 -7.62 -18.68 1.27
C PRO A 37 -7.95 -18.09 2.65
N ALA A 38 -7.11 -18.35 3.65
CA ALA A 38 -7.31 -17.86 5.00
C ALA A 38 -7.10 -16.35 5.11
N PHE A 39 -6.16 -15.81 4.33
CA PHE A 39 -5.95 -14.36 4.23
C PHE A 39 -7.18 -13.67 3.63
N LEU A 40 -7.67 -14.14 2.48
CA LEU A 40 -8.80 -13.53 1.78
C LEU A 40 -10.04 -13.53 2.66
N ALA A 41 -10.35 -14.64 3.33
CA ALA A 41 -11.50 -14.70 4.25
C ALA A 41 -11.44 -13.64 5.36
N LYS A 42 -10.31 -13.54 6.08
CA LYS A 42 -10.14 -12.56 7.17
C LYS A 42 -10.08 -11.12 6.65
N PHE A 43 -9.51 -10.92 5.46
CA PHE A 43 -9.40 -9.61 4.83
C PHE A 43 -10.77 -9.10 4.38
N THR A 44 -11.60 -9.97 3.80
CA THR A 44 -12.99 -9.68 3.45
C THR A 44 -13.81 -9.33 4.69
N GLU A 45 -13.70 -10.12 5.77
CA GLU A 45 -14.37 -9.82 7.03
C GLU A 45 -13.98 -8.43 7.58
N ALA A 46 -12.71 -8.04 7.46
CA ALA A 46 -12.25 -6.72 7.88
C ALA A 46 -12.85 -5.59 7.02
N PHE A 47 -12.96 -5.78 5.71
CA PHE A 47 -13.61 -4.80 4.82
C PHE A 47 -15.13 -4.70 5.07
N GLU A 48 -15.80 -5.80 5.39
CA GLU A 48 -17.25 -5.83 5.69
C GLU A 48 -17.59 -5.14 7.01
N ARG A 49 -16.66 -5.10 7.97
CA ARG A 49 -16.83 -4.41 9.26
C ARG A 49 -16.70 -2.89 9.16
N VAL A 50 -16.36 -2.37 7.99
CA VAL A 50 -16.20 -0.93 7.77
C VAL A 50 -17.54 -0.22 7.84
N VAL A 51 -17.56 0.86 8.61
CA VAL A 51 -18.70 1.76 8.79
C VAL A 51 -18.39 3.05 8.04
N MET A 52 -19.04 3.23 6.89
CA MET A 52 -18.97 4.48 6.14
C MET A 52 -19.88 5.54 6.77
N GLY A 53 -19.39 6.77 6.87
CA GLY A 53 -20.19 7.84 7.49
C GLY A 53 -19.48 9.20 7.55
N ASP A 54 -20.06 10.10 8.34
CA ASP A 54 -19.47 11.40 8.65
C ASP A 54 -18.14 11.20 9.39
N PRO A 55 -17.01 11.76 8.91
CA PRO A 55 -15.72 11.71 9.60
C PRO A 55 -15.73 12.26 11.02
N MET A 56 -16.74 13.07 11.38
CA MET A 56 -16.92 13.62 12.72
C MET A 56 -17.73 12.70 13.67
N ASP A 57 -18.32 11.60 13.17
CA ASP A 57 -18.96 10.58 14.01
C ASP A 57 -17.93 9.53 14.44
N ASP A 58 -17.76 9.33 15.75
CA ASP A 58 -16.83 8.37 16.35
C ASP A 58 -17.06 6.91 15.91
N ARG A 59 -18.23 6.59 15.38
CA ARG A 59 -18.57 5.25 14.85
C ARG A 59 -18.09 5.06 13.40
N THR A 60 -17.79 6.14 12.69
CA THR A 60 -17.29 6.08 11.32
C THR A 60 -15.87 5.54 11.31
N THR A 61 -15.64 4.50 10.50
CA THR A 61 -14.32 3.93 10.27
C THR A 61 -13.83 4.11 8.83
N LEU A 62 -14.69 4.61 7.94
CA LEU A 62 -14.32 5.05 6.60
C LEU A 62 -15.07 6.34 6.21
N GLY A 63 -14.33 7.44 6.11
CA GLY A 63 -14.86 8.70 5.58
C GLY A 63 -15.04 8.67 4.05
N PRO A 64 -15.64 9.73 3.47
CA PRO A 64 -15.71 9.88 2.03
C PRO A 64 -14.33 10.18 1.43
N LEU A 65 -14.20 10.01 0.12
CA LEU A 65 -13.07 10.58 -0.62
C LEU A 65 -13.10 12.11 -0.56
N SER A 66 -11.98 12.74 -0.92
CA SER A 66 -11.82 14.20 -0.86
C SER A 66 -12.77 14.97 -1.77
N SER A 67 -13.28 14.34 -2.84
CA SER A 67 -14.22 14.97 -3.78
C SER A 67 -15.01 13.93 -4.57
N ILE A 68 -16.15 14.37 -5.14
CA ILE A 68 -16.97 13.55 -6.06
C ILE A 68 -16.15 13.10 -7.27
N ALA A 69 -15.33 14.00 -7.84
CA ALA A 69 -14.43 13.66 -8.94
C ALA A 69 -13.43 12.55 -8.57
N ALA A 70 -12.89 12.57 -7.35
CA ALA A 70 -12.01 11.49 -6.87
C ALA A 70 -12.74 10.16 -6.74
N ARG A 71 -13.97 10.16 -6.20
CA ARG A 71 -14.85 8.98 -6.13
C ARG A 71 -15.13 8.42 -7.52
N ASP A 72 -15.54 9.27 -8.45
CA ASP A 72 -15.94 8.86 -9.80
C ASP A 72 -14.74 8.35 -10.61
N ASN A 73 -13.58 8.98 -10.46
CA ASN A 73 -12.34 8.46 -11.04
C ASN A 73 -12.00 7.07 -10.48
N LEU A 74 -12.05 6.88 -9.16
CA LEU A 74 -11.80 5.59 -8.51
C LEU A 74 -12.76 4.51 -9.01
N ALA A 75 -14.07 4.81 -9.06
CA ALA A 75 -15.08 3.92 -9.61
C ALA A 75 -14.77 3.55 -11.06
N GLY A 76 -14.41 4.54 -11.90
CA GLY A 76 -14.00 4.30 -13.28
C GLY A 76 -12.74 3.43 -13.40
N GLN A 77 -11.78 3.52 -12.47
CA GLN A 77 -10.61 2.63 -12.43
C GLN A 77 -11.05 1.18 -12.17
N VAL A 78 -11.96 0.98 -11.21
CA VAL A 78 -12.52 -0.35 -10.88
C VAL A 78 -13.29 -0.92 -12.08
N GLU A 79 -14.15 -0.13 -12.72
CA GLU A 79 -14.90 -0.55 -13.90
C GLU A 79 -13.98 -0.97 -15.06
N ARG A 80 -12.93 -0.19 -15.35
CA ARG A 80 -11.93 -0.55 -16.36
C ARG A 80 -11.19 -1.83 -16.00
N ALA A 81 -10.87 -2.04 -14.72
CA ALA A 81 -10.25 -3.27 -14.26
C ALA A 81 -11.14 -4.49 -14.54
N VAL A 82 -12.43 -4.40 -14.20
CA VAL A 82 -13.42 -5.47 -14.40
C VAL A 82 -13.64 -5.74 -15.88
N ALA A 83 -13.78 -4.69 -16.70
CA ALA A 83 -13.91 -4.82 -18.15
C ALA A 83 -12.71 -5.53 -18.81
N ARG A 84 -11.54 -5.54 -18.13
CA ARG A 84 -10.32 -6.24 -18.55
C ARG A 84 -10.07 -7.54 -17.77
N GLY A 85 -11.11 -8.11 -17.16
CA GLY A 85 -11.09 -9.46 -16.60
C GLY A 85 -10.70 -9.56 -15.12
N ALA A 86 -10.52 -8.43 -14.42
CA ALA A 86 -10.47 -8.47 -12.96
C ALA A 86 -11.84 -8.86 -12.39
N ARG A 87 -11.84 -9.45 -11.19
CA ARG A 87 -13.06 -9.85 -10.48
C ARG A 87 -13.23 -9.03 -9.22
N VAL A 88 -14.42 -8.47 -9.03
CA VAL A 88 -14.82 -7.87 -7.77
C VAL A 88 -15.16 -9.00 -6.80
N HIS A 89 -14.32 -9.15 -5.78
CA HIS A 89 -14.58 -10.08 -4.67
C HIS A 89 -15.50 -9.45 -3.62
N LEU A 90 -15.38 -8.15 -3.40
CA LEU A 90 -16.21 -7.37 -2.48
C LEU A 90 -16.36 -5.93 -3.00
N GLY A 91 -17.52 -5.32 -2.78
CA GLY A 91 -17.79 -3.89 -3.03
C GLY A 91 -17.80 -3.52 -4.52
N GLY A 92 -17.04 -2.49 -4.88
CA GLY A 92 -16.77 -2.10 -6.26
C GLY A 92 -17.64 -0.99 -6.84
N ARG A 93 -18.47 -0.32 -6.03
CA ARG A 93 -19.36 0.74 -6.52
C ARG A 93 -19.17 2.07 -5.81
N ALA A 94 -19.39 3.15 -6.57
CA ALA A 94 -19.69 4.46 -6.01
C ALA A 94 -21.03 4.41 -5.26
N VAL A 95 -21.09 5.00 -4.08
CA VAL A 95 -22.32 5.07 -3.28
C VAL A 95 -23.12 6.29 -3.72
N SER A 96 -24.40 6.08 -4.02
CA SER A 96 -25.35 7.14 -4.36
C SER A 96 -25.74 7.94 -3.12
N GLY A 97 -25.91 9.25 -3.27
CA GLY A 97 -26.35 10.15 -2.19
C GLY A 97 -25.34 11.26 -1.89
N PRO A 98 -25.52 11.98 -0.78
CA PRO A 98 -24.59 13.04 -0.38
C PRO A 98 -23.24 12.45 0.02
N GLY A 99 -22.16 13.13 -0.39
CA GLY A 99 -20.78 12.75 -0.08
C GLY A 99 -20.10 11.90 -1.16
N ALA A 100 -18.77 11.88 -1.11
CA ALA A 100 -17.93 11.19 -2.10
C ALA A 100 -17.57 9.77 -1.65
N PHE A 101 -18.58 8.94 -1.35
CA PHE A 101 -18.38 7.60 -0.82
C PHE A 101 -18.19 6.56 -1.92
N HIS A 102 -17.25 5.64 -1.69
CA HIS A 102 -17.02 4.46 -2.52
C HIS A 102 -16.98 3.23 -1.63
N GLU A 103 -17.61 2.13 -2.04
CA GLU A 103 -17.61 0.90 -1.27
C GLU A 103 -16.17 0.39 -1.06
N PRO A 104 -15.81 -0.10 0.13
CA PRO A 104 -14.54 -0.80 0.33
C PRO A 104 -14.49 -2.01 -0.61
N THR A 105 -13.46 -2.09 -1.44
CA THR A 105 -13.42 -2.96 -2.62
C THR A 105 -12.22 -3.90 -2.59
N ILE A 106 -12.47 -5.17 -2.90
CA ILE A 106 -11.40 -6.17 -3.08
C ILE A 106 -11.46 -6.67 -4.53
N LEU A 107 -10.36 -6.48 -5.25
CA LEU A 107 -10.16 -7.00 -6.60
C LEU A 107 -9.26 -8.25 -6.56
N THR A 108 -9.66 -9.26 -7.32
CA THR A 108 -8.89 -10.50 -7.53
C THR A 108 -8.74 -10.78 -9.02
N GLY A 109 -7.78 -11.63 -9.40
CA GLY A 109 -7.59 -12.02 -10.80
C GLY A 109 -7.11 -10.87 -11.71
N VAL A 110 -6.51 -9.83 -11.14
CA VAL A 110 -5.88 -8.74 -11.91
C VAL A 110 -4.61 -9.30 -12.56
N ARG A 111 -4.68 -9.57 -13.86
CA ARG A 111 -3.53 -10.03 -14.65
C ARG A 111 -2.61 -8.88 -15.04
N ARG A 112 -1.38 -9.20 -15.45
CA ARG A 112 -0.37 -8.23 -15.91
C ARG A 112 -0.85 -7.33 -17.07
N ASP A 113 -1.68 -7.85 -17.98
CA ASP A 113 -2.25 -7.09 -19.11
C ASP A 113 -3.42 -6.18 -18.70
N ASN A 114 -3.88 -6.26 -17.45
CA ASN A 114 -4.92 -5.40 -16.92
C ASN A 114 -4.34 -4.03 -16.52
N PRO A 115 -4.94 -2.90 -16.94
CA PRO A 115 -4.44 -1.56 -16.60
C PRO A 115 -4.32 -1.34 -15.08
N ALA A 116 -5.20 -1.95 -14.29
CA ALA A 116 -5.18 -1.87 -12.83
C ALA A 116 -3.86 -2.36 -12.21
N CYS A 117 -3.10 -3.23 -12.90
CA CYS A 117 -1.81 -3.71 -12.43
C CYS A 117 -0.76 -2.60 -12.26
N PHE A 118 -0.91 -1.48 -13.00
CA PHE A 118 0.03 -0.35 -12.97
C PHE A 118 -0.61 0.98 -12.59
N GLU A 119 -1.90 0.98 -12.25
CA GLU A 119 -2.60 2.15 -11.75
C GLU A 119 -2.57 2.19 -10.22
N GLU A 120 -2.48 3.40 -9.68
CA GLU A 120 -2.69 3.63 -8.25
C GLU A 120 -4.16 3.87 -7.98
N PHE A 121 -4.74 3.11 -7.05
CA PHE A 121 -6.10 3.31 -6.57
C PHE A 121 -6.03 4.18 -5.30
N PHE A 122 -6.39 5.46 -5.42
CA PHE A 122 -6.32 6.43 -4.33
C PHE A 122 -7.60 6.40 -3.48
N GLY A 123 -7.86 5.25 -2.86
CA GLY A 123 -9.02 4.98 -2.00
C GLY A 123 -9.04 3.53 -1.56
N THR A 124 -10.18 3.09 -1.01
CA THR A 124 -10.32 1.77 -0.37
C THR A 124 -10.51 0.63 -1.37
N VAL A 125 -9.52 0.44 -2.25
CA VAL A 125 -9.47 -0.65 -3.23
C VAL A 125 -8.19 -1.45 -3.04
N ALA A 126 -8.32 -2.73 -2.69
CA ALA A 126 -7.22 -3.67 -2.57
C ALA A 126 -7.17 -4.60 -3.77
N GLN A 127 -5.97 -4.87 -4.29
CA GLN A 127 -5.73 -5.94 -5.26
C GLN A 127 -5.06 -7.12 -4.58
N ILE A 128 -5.67 -8.30 -4.67
CA ILE A 128 -5.09 -9.54 -4.14
C ILE A 128 -4.45 -10.31 -5.28
N HIS A 129 -3.15 -10.56 -5.13
CA HIS A 129 -2.34 -11.35 -6.05
C HIS A 129 -1.82 -12.58 -5.31
N VAL A 130 -2.10 -13.77 -5.85
CA VAL A 130 -1.65 -15.03 -5.25
C VAL A 130 -0.42 -15.53 -6.00
N VAL A 131 0.64 -15.85 -5.26
CA VAL A 131 1.95 -16.26 -5.80
C VAL A 131 2.49 -17.52 -5.13
N ASN A 132 3.43 -18.20 -5.78
CA ASN A 132 4.05 -19.44 -5.31
C ASN A 132 5.51 -19.20 -4.90
N GLY A 133 5.70 -18.74 -3.66
CA GLY A 133 7.03 -18.54 -3.09
C GLY A 133 7.65 -17.17 -3.39
N ASP A 134 8.92 -17.02 -2.97
CA ASP A 134 9.59 -15.72 -2.89
C ASP A 134 9.96 -15.14 -4.25
N GLU A 135 10.36 -15.98 -5.20
CA GLU A 135 10.78 -15.52 -6.53
C GLU A 135 9.65 -14.83 -7.28
N GLU A 136 8.47 -15.46 -7.31
CA GLU A 136 7.29 -14.88 -7.93
C GLU A 136 6.81 -13.63 -7.17
N ALA A 137 6.90 -13.63 -5.84
CA ALA A 137 6.55 -12.47 -5.02
C ALA A 137 7.44 -11.25 -5.32
N VAL A 138 8.76 -11.44 -5.38
CA VAL A 138 9.73 -10.38 -5.70
C VAL A 138 9.54 -9.90 -7.13
N ALA A 139 9.40 -10.82 -8.09
CA ALA A 139 9.18 -10.47 -9.49
C ALA A 139 7.93 -9.61 -9.65
N LEU A 140 6.81 -10.02 -9.05
CA LEU A 140 5.56 -9.29 -9.11
C LEU A 140 5.63 -7.95 -8.37
N ALA A 141 6.28 -7.88 -7.21
CA ALA A 141 6.43 -6.63 -6.45
C ALA A 141 7.25 -5.57 -7.22
N ASN A 142 8.35 -6.00 -7.84
CA ASN A 142 9.22 -5.11 -8.63
C ASN A 142 8.60 -4.76 -9.99
N ASP A 143 7.69 -5.59 -10.49
CA ASP A 143 6.87 -5.33 -11.66
C ASP A 143 5.81 -4.26 -11.36
N SER A 144 6.29 -3.04 -11.22
CA SER A 144 5.54 -1.84 -10.89
C SER A 144 6.27 -0.64 -11.48
N ARG A 145 5.51 0.36 -11.91
CA ARG A 145 6.07 1.67 -12.28
C ARG A 145 6.51 2.47 -11.06
N TYR A 146 5.99 2.11 -9.89
CA TYR A 146 6.16 2.79 -8.62
C TYR A 146 7.07 2.00 -7.69
N GLY A 147 7.70 2.69 -6.74
CA GLY A 147 8.61 2.11 -5.77
C GLY A 147 8.73 2.97 -4.51
N LEU A 148 7.61 3.35 -3.90
CA LEU A 148 7.61 4.19 -2.70
C LEU A 148 8.03 3.41 -1.46
N ALA A 149 7.17 2.50 -1.00
CA ALA A 149 7.42 1.68 0.17
C ALA A 149 6.79 0.29 0.02
N SER A 150 7.28 -0.67 0.81
CA SER A 150 6.74 -2.03 0.88
C SER A 150 6.68 -2.53 2.32
N SER A 151 5.82 -3.51 2.58
CA SER A 151 5.73 -4.20 3.86
C SER A 151 5.73 -5.71 3.64
N ILE A 152 6.57 -6.42 4.40
CA ILE A 152 6.75 -7.87 4.33
C ILE A 152 6.35 -8.47 5.67
N PHE A 153 5.42 -9.42 5.65
CA PHE A 153 4.98 -10.13 6.85
C PHE A 153 5.46 -11.58 6.81
N SER A 154 6.33 -11.96 7.74
CA SER A 154 6.83 -13.33 7.87
C SER A 154 7.30 -13.66 9.28
N THR A 155 7.16 -14.91 9.70
CA THR A 155 7.77 -15.41 10.94
C THR A 155 9.25 -15.67 10.82
N ASP A 156 9.72 -15.96 9.60
CA ASP A 156 11.15 -16.09 9.32
C ASP A 156 11.69 -14.70 8.95
N ILE A 157 12.31 -14.05 9.94
CA ILE A 157 12.85 -12.69 9.80
C ILE A 157 14.01 -12.66 8.80
N ASP A 158 14.84 -13.70 8.76
CA ASP A 158 15.99 -13.72 7.85
C ASP A 158 15.54 -13.91 6.41
N ARG A 159 14.51 -14.74 6.18
CA ARG A 159 13.82 -14.79 4.89
C ARG A 159 13.21 -13.45 4.51
N ALA A 160 12.49 -12.80 5.43
CA ALA A 160 11.89 -11.49 5.18
C ALA A 160 12.95 -10.44 4.79
N LYS A 161 14.10 -10.43 5.45
CA LYS A 161 15.24 -9.56 5.11
C LYS A 161 15.82 -9.88 3.73
N ARG A 162 16.02 -11.16 3.39
CA ARG A 162 16.52 -11.59 2.07
C ARG A 162 15.56 -11.19 0.94
N VAL A 163 14.25 -11.36 1.16
CA VAL A 163 13.22 -10.90 0.22
C VAL A 163 13.23 -9.38 0.13
N GLY A 164 13.22 -8.68 1.28
CA GLY A 164 13.21 -7.23 1.36
C GLY A 164 14.38 -6.56 0.67
N ALA A 165 15.58 -7.13 0.76
CA ALA A 165 16.78 -6.63 0.08
C ALA A 165 16.67 -6.65 -1.46
N ARG A 166 15.70 -7.39 -2.01
CA ARG A 166 15.46 -7.51 -3.45
C ARG A 166 14.28 -6.67 -3.93
N ILE A 167 13.53 -6.04 -3.02
CA ILE A 167 12.37 -5.21 -3.37
C ILE A 167 12.83 -3.80 -3.75
N GLU A 168 12.45 -3.36 -4.93
CA GLU A 168 12.82 -2.06 -5.51
C GLU A 168 11.89 -0.94 -5.03
N THR A 169 11.97 -0.63 -3.73
CA THR A 169 11.24 0.47 -3.09
C THR A 169 12.17 1.37 -2.28
N GLY A 170 11.73 2.59 -2.00
CA GLY A 170 12.45 3.52 -1.15
C GLY A 170 12.56 3.09 0.32
N ALA A 171 11.58 2.33 0.82
CA ALA A 171 11.60 1.77 2.17
C ALA A 171 10.95 0.37 2.22
N VAL A 172 11.52 -0.53 3.02
CA VAL A 172 10.97 -1.87 3.29
C VAL A 172 10.72 -2.01 4.78
N TRP A 173 9.49 -2.36 5.13
CA TRP A 173 9.05 -2.58 6.51
C TRP A 173 8.83 -4.08 6.74
N ILE A 174 9.30 -4.63 7.86
CA ILE A 174 9.14 -6.06 8.18
C ILE A 174 8.24 -6.20 9.41
N ASN A 175 7.17 -6.99 9.30
CA ASN A 175 6.18 -7.27 10.34
C ASN A 175 5.52 -6.02 10.94
N THR A 176 5.50 -4.94 10.17
CA THR A 176 4.78 -3.71 10.48
C THR A 176 4.34 -3.07 9.18
N MET A 177 3.40 -2.15 9.27
CA MET A 177 2.95 -1.36 8.14
C MET A 177 3.95 -0.26 7.82
N THR A 178 3.90 0.23 6.58
CA THR A 178 4.56 1.47 6.20
C THR A 178 4.12 2.61 7.12
N SER A 179 5.08 3.38 7.62
CA SER A 179 4.84 4.54 8.46
C SER A 179 5.83 5.66 8.10
N SER A 180 5.72 6.79 8.76
CA SER A 180 6.65 7.91 8.64
C SER A 180 6.99 8.43 10.04
N ALA A 181 8.25 8.71 10.28
CA ALA A 181 8.72 9.38 11.49
C ALA A 181 9.81 10.40 11.12
N PRO A 182 9.95 11.51 11.87
CA PRO A 182 10.92 12.57 11.53
C PRO A 182 12.36 12.07 11.36
N GLU A 183 12.75 11.01 12.06
CA GLU A 183 14.08 10.40 12.02
C GLU A 183 14.28 9.38 10.88
N LEU A 184 13.21 8.93 10.23
CA LEU A 184 13.26 7.92 9.18
C LEU A 184 13.23 8.57 7.80
N PRO A 185 14.18 8.27 6.90
CA PRO A 185 14.16 8.82 5.55
C PRO A 185 12.93 8.33 4.79
N PHE A 186 12.25 9.26 4.15
CA PHE A 186 11.06 9.00 3.33
C PHE A 186 11.33 9.37 1.87
N GLY A 187 10.67 8.68 0.94
CA GLY A 187 10.81 8.93 -0.50
C GLY A 187 10.80 7.64 -1.30
N GLY A 188 10.61 7.74 -2.61
CA GLY A 188 10.51 6.59 -3.50
C GLY A 188 11.71 6.42 -4.42
N VAL A 189 11.57 5.42 -5.29
CA VAL A 189 12.38 5.23 -6.49
C VAL A 189 11.44 5.08 -7.71
N LYS A 190 11.99 4.95 -8.92
CA LYS A 190 11.22 4.84 -10.17
C LYS A 190 10.30 6.06 -10.36
N ARG A 191 9.02 5.87 -10.69
CA ARG A 191 8.05 6.97 -10.80
C ARG A 191 7.51 7.45 -9.46
N SER A 192 7.96 6.90 -8.33
CA SER A 192 7.62 7.41 -7.00
C SER A 192 8.55 8.54 -6.54
N GLY A 193 9.44 9.03 -7.41
CA GLY A 193 10.29 10.19 -7.15
C GLY A 193 11.78 9.84 -7.04
N TYR A 194 12.55 10.87 -6.71
CA TYR A 194 13.99 10.83 -6.42
C TYR A 194 14.28 11.75 -5.23
N GLY A 195 15.43 11.58 -4.58
CA GLY A 195 15.77 12.28 -3.33
C GLY A 195 15.09 11.66 -2.11
N ARG A 196 15.35 12.24 -0.93
CA ARG A 196 14.70 11.84 0.33
C ARG A 196 14.14 13.06 1.05
N GLU A 197 13.08 12.84 1.80
CA GLU A 197 12.53 13.78 2.78
C GLU A 197 12.71 13.20 4.19
N LEU A 198 12.52 14.04 5.22
CA LEU A 198 12.73 13.70 6.63
C LEU A 198 14.18 13.25 6.92
N SER A 199 14.47 12.91 8.17
CA SER A 199 15.80 12.52 8.65
C SER A 199 16.90 13.54 8.30
N GLU A 200 18.15 13.15 8.52
CA GLU A 200 19.29 13.94 8.04
C GLU A 200 19.37 13.97 6.50
N LEU A 201 18.84 12.96 5.81
CA LEU A 201 18.89 12.92 4.35
C LEU A 201 18.04 14.01 3.71
N GLY A 202 16.88 14.34 4.27
CA GLY A 202 15.98 15.33 3.71
C GLY A 202 16.49 16.76 3.83
N ILE A 203 17.12 17.12 4.95
CA ILE A 203 17.71 18.47 5.06
C ILE A 203 18.88 18.65 4.09
N ARG A 204 19.60 17.57 3.74
CA ARG A 204 20.71 17.63 2.78
C ARG A 204 20.26 17.96 1.35
N GLU A 205 18.99 17.75 1.01
CA GLU A 205 18.42 18.17 -0.29
C GLU A 205 18.20 19.70 -0.37
N LEU A 206 18.28 20.41 0.76
CA LEU A 206 18.00 21.86 0.87
C LEU A 206 19.24 22.71 1.22
N ILE A 207 20.44 22.12 1.25
CA ILE A 207 21.69 22.81 1.59
C ILE A 207 22.64 22.92 0.39
N ASN A 208 23.58 23.86 0.46
CA ASN A 208 24.69 23.99 -0.50
C ASN A 208 25.97 23.38 0.08
N HIS A 209 26.59 22.46 -0.66
CA HIS A 209 27.90 21.92 -0.32
C HIS A 209 29.02 22.77 -0.95
N GLN A 210 29.91 23.31 -0.13
CA GLN A 210 31.10 24.05 -0.60
C GLN A 210 32.36 23.17 -0.51
N LEU A 211 33.02 22.95 -1.64
CA LEU A 211 34.36 22.36 -1.69
C LEU A 211 35.40 23.45 -1.40
N VAL A 212 36.30 23.19 -0.44
CA VAL A 212 37.49 24.01 -0.20
C VAL A 212 38.72 23.11 -0.32
N LEU A 213 39.59 23.43 -1.27
CA LEU A 213 40.82 22.70 -1.52
C LEU A 213 42.02 23.64 -1.32
N VAL A 214 42.97 23.24 -0.48
CA VAL A 214 44.26 23.92 -0.35
C VAL A 214 45.31 23.15 -1.14
N GLY A 215 45.86 23.79 -2.18
CA GLY A 215 46.96 23.22 -2.96
C GLY A 215 48.30 23.26 -2.22
N LYS A 216 49.29 22.50 -2.70
CA LYS A 216 50.67 22.65 -2.21
C LYS A 216 51.20 24.04 -2.55
N ALA A 217 51.83 24.69 -1.58
CA ALA A 217 52.63 25.88 -1.82
C ALA A 217 53.84 25.51 -2.71
N ALA A 218 54.14 26.39 -3.68
CA ALA A 218 55.33 26.28 -4.53
C ALA A 218 56.62 26.50 -3.74
#